data_AF-A0A2M6W5A5-F1
#
_entry.id   AF-A0A2M6W5A5-F1
#
_cell.length_a   1.000
_cell.length_b   1.000
_cell.length_c   1.000
_cell.angle_alpha   90.00
_cell.angle_beta   90.00
_cell.angle_gamma   90.00
#
_symmetry.space_group_name_H-M   'P 1'
#
loop_
_entity.id
_entity.type
_entity.pdbx_description
1 polymer ?
#
loop_
_entity_poly.entity_id
_entity_poly.type
_entity_poly.pdbx_seq_one_letter_code
_entity_poly.pdbx_strand_id
1 'polypeptide(L)' 'MKWADLKNKNTDELKDLLAEQRALLQNLRFQASSHQLKQNSKIDQAKKTIARLIFILVQRKEEEKSKTNK' A
#
# COMPACT_ATOMS: atom_id res chain seq x y z
N MET A 1 3.49 -4.72 7.75
CA MET A 1 4.33 -3.50 7.83
C MET A 1 3.84 -2.58 8.94
N LYS A 2 4.76 -2.09 9.78
CA LYS A 2 4.45 -1.04 10.77
C LYS A 2 4.44 0.31 10.04
N TRP A 3 3.64 1.23 10.57
CA TRP A 3 3.41 2.56 9.97
C TRP A 3 4.68 3.43 9.95
N ALA A 4 5.58 3.22 10.91
CA ALA A 4 6.86 3.93 11.01
C ALA A 4 7.78 3.65 9.80
N ASP A 5 7.82 2.41 9.30
CA ASP A 5 8.72 2.02 8.20
C ASP A 5 8.32 2.66 6.86
N LEU A 6 7.04 3.01 6.71
CA LEU A 6 6.48 3.61 5.50
C LEU A 6 6.73 5.12 5.44
N LYS A 7 6.90 5.79 6.57
CA LYS A 7 7.11 7.24 6.62
C LYS A 7 8.54 7.64 6.21
N ASN A 8 9.52 6.76 6.47
CA ASN A 8 10.94 6.99 6.15
C ASN A 8 11.30 6.71 4.69
N LYS A 9 10.43 6.04 3.92
CA LYS A 9 10.70 5.69 2.52
C LYS A 9 10.43 6.83 1.55
N ASN A 10 11.20 6.85 0.47
CA ASN A 10 11.08 7.85 -0.57
C ASN A 10 9.74 7.71 -1.31
N THR A 11 9.21 8.80 -1.87
CA THR A 11 7.90 8.83 -2.53
C THR A 11 7.84 7.89 -3.73
N ASP A 12 8.96 7.69 -4.43
CA ASP A 12 9.04 6.76 -5.56
C ASP A 12 9.10 5.30 -5.09
N GLU A 13 9.89 4.99 -4.04
CA GLU A 13 9.87 3.67 -3.41
C GLU A 13 8.49 3.28 -2.88
N LEU A 14 7.69 4.24 -2.41
CA LEU A 14 6.31 3.99 -1.98
C LEU A 14 5.40 3.64 -3.17
N LYS A 15 5.62 4.21 -4.35
CA LYS A 15 4.87 3.86 -5.57
C LYS A 15 5.25 2.46 -6.06
N ASP A 16 6.53 2.11 -5.99
CA ASP A 16 7.01 0.78 -6.36
C ASP A 16 6.45 -0.29 -5.43
N LEU A 17 6.51 -0.05 -4.11
CA LEU A 17 5.88 -0.91 -3.12
C LEU A 17 4.37 -1.02 -3.32
N LEU A 18 3.70 0.06 -3.74
CA LEU A 18 2.27 0.02 -4.04
C LEU A 18 1.98 -0.91 -5.23
N ALA A 19 2.81 -0.89 -6.27
CA ALA A 19 2.70 -1.78 -7.42
C ALA A 19 2.91 -3.25 -7.00
N GLU A 20 3.97 -3.51 -6.23
CA GLU A 20 4.26 -4.85 -5.69
C GLU A 20 3.10 -5.39 -4.84
N GLN A 21 2.58 -4.60 -3.90
CA GLN A 21 1.49 -5.01 -3.02
C GLN A 21 0.19 -5.28 -3.79
N ARG A 22 -0.06 -4.55 -4.89
CA ARG A 22 -1.20 -4.81 -5.78
C ARG A 22 -1.05 -6.14 -6.53
N ALA A 23 0.14 -6.42 -7.06
CA ALA A 23 0.44 -7.71 -7.70
C ALA A 23 0.30 -8.86 -6.69
N LEU A 24 0.79 -8.68 -5.47
CA LEU A 24 0.66 -9.64 -4.37
C LEU A 24 -0.82 -9.89 -4.02
N LEU A 25 -1.64 -8.83 -3.95
CA LEU A 25 -3.09 -8.95 -3.72
C LEU A 25 -3.77 -9.73 -4.85
N GLN A 26 -3.36 -9.53 -6.11
CA GLN A 26 -3.91 -10.25 -7.25
C GLN A 26 -3.56 -11.74 -7.20
N ASN A 27 -2.32 -12.08 -6.85
CA ASN A 27 -1.89 -13.46 -6.61
C ASN A 27 -2.66 -14.10 -5.45
N LEU A 28 -2.85 -13.38 -4.34
CA LEU A 28 -3.65 -13.87 -3.21
C LEU A 28 -5.12 -14.07 -3.58
N ARG A 29 -5.70 -13.19 -4.40
CA ARG A 29 -7.05 -13.36 -4.95
C ARG A 29 -7.16 -14.59 -5.85
N PHE A 30 -6.16 -14.83 -6.69
CA PHE A 30 -6.10 -16.01 -7.54
C PHE A 30 -6.01 -17.30 -6.71
N GLN A 31 -5.15 -17.32 -5.69
CA GLN A 31 -5.06 -18.45 -4.76
C GLN A 31 -6.34 -18.65 -3.94
N ALA A 32 -7.05 -17.56 -3.60
CA ALA A 32 -8.35 -17.61 -2.94
C ALA A 32 -9.43 -18.23 -3.85
N SER A 33 -9.48 -17.84 -5.13
CA SER A 33 -10.41 -18.45 -6.09
C SER A 33 -10.12 -19.93 -6.32
N SER A 34 -8.86 -20.34 -6.26
CA SER A 34 -8.46 -21.75 -6.36
C SER A 34 -8.72 -22.56 -5.09
N HIS A 35 -9.40 -22.00 -4.07
CA HIS A 35 -9.71 -22.64 -2.78
C HIS A 35 -8.50 -23.21 -2.02
N GLN A 36 -7.27 -22.80 -2.38
CA GLN A 36 -6.02 -23.23 -1.77
C GLN A 36 -5.54 -22.27 -0.66
N LEU A 37 -6.26 -21.18 -0.42
CA LEU A 37 -5.81 -20.14 0.49
C LEU A 37 -6.10 -20.50 1.95
N LYS A 38 -5.09 -21.05 2.63
CA LYS A 38 -5.15 -21.38 4.08
C LYS A 38 -5.22 -20.16 5.00
N GLN A 39 -4.94 -18.94 4.51
CA GLN A 39 -4.89 -17.72 5.33
C GLN A 39 -5.51 -16.52 4.63
N ASN A 40 -6.82 -16.36 4.76
CA ASN A 40 -7.56 -15.19 4.26
C ASN A 40 -7.06 -13.87 4.90
N SER A 41 -6.50 -13.94 6.12
CA SER A 41 -5.93 -12.79 6.82
C SER A 41 -4.83 -12.06 6.03
N LYS A 42 -4.11 -12.75 5.13
CA LYS A 42 -3.09 -12.14 4.28
C LYS A 42 -3.67 -11.15 3.27
N ILE A 43 -4.88 -11.41 2.76
CA ILE A 43 -5.58 -10.49 1.86
C ILE A 43 -5.89 -9.18 2.59
N ASP A 44 -6.41 -9.28 3.81
CA ASP A 44 -6.75 -8.09 4.60
C ASP A 44 -5.51 -7.31 5.03
N GLN A 45 -4.41 -8.00 5.34
CA GLN A 45 -3.13 -7.34 5.60
C GLN A 45 -2.57 -6.62 4.37
N ALA A 46 -2.65 -7.23 3.18
CA ALA A 46 -2.24 -6.58 1.92
C ALA A 46 -3.10 -5.35 1.62
N LYS A 47 -4.42 -5.44 1.75
CA LYS A 47 -5.35 -4.30 1.59
C LYS A 47 -5.04 -3.16 2.56
N LYS A 48 -4.83 -3.47 3.84
CA LYS A 48 -4.46 -2.46 4.85
C LYS A 48 -3.13 -1.78 4.52
N THR A 49 -2.16 -2.53 4.01
CA THR A 49 -0.86 -1.98 3.59
C THR A 49 -1.02 -1.02 2.40
N ILE A 50 -1.81 -1.42 1.40
CA ILE A 50 -2.15 -0.56 0.23
C ILE A 50 -2.84 0.73 0.68
N ALA A 51 -3.83 0.65 1.57
CA ALA A 51 -4.55 1.83 2.07
C ALA A 51 -3.60 2.81 2.79
N ARG A 52 -2.66 2.30 3.60
CA ARG A 52 -1.66 3.13 4.29
C ARG A 52 -0.69 3.78 3.31
N LEU A 53 -0.24 3.07 2.28
CA LEU A 53 0.62 3.61 1.22
C LEU A 53 -0.06 4.77 0.49
N ILE A 54 -1.31 4.57 0.07
CA ILE A 54 -2.10 5.60 -0.62
C ILE A 54 -2.29 6.82 0.28
N PHE A 55 -2.61 6.62 1.56
CA PHE A 55 -2.78 7.71 2.52
C PHE A 55 -1.53 8.59 2.63
N ILE A 56 -0.34 8.00 2.74
CA ILE A 56 0.93 8.76 2.82
C ILE A 56 1.18 9.55 1.54
N LEU A 57 0.93 8.95 0.37
CA LEU A 57 1.08 9.65 -0.91
C LEU A 57 0.14 10.85 -1.03
N VAL A 58 -1.12 10.71 -0.56
CA VAL A 58 -2.10 11.80 -0.56
C VAL A 58 -1.67 12.89 0.43
N GLN A 59 -1.27 12.54 1.65
CA GLN A 59 -0.79 13.49 2.66
C GLN A 59 0.40 14.32 2.15
N ARG A 60 1.41 13.66 1.55
CA ARG A 60 2.56 14.37 0.95
C ARG A 60 2.13 15.33 -0.17
N LYS A 61 1.18 14.91 -1.01
CA LYS A 61 0.62 15.76 -2.07
C LYS A 61 -0.15 16.96 -1.53
N GLU A 62 -0.85 16.82 -0.41
CA GLU A 62 -1.54 17.93 0.27
C GLU A 62 -0.55 18.91 0.94
N GLU A 63 0.51 18.39 1.56
CA GLU A 63 1.60 19.18 2.11
C GLU A 63 2.33 20.01 1.03
N GLU A 64 2.52 19.45 -0.17
CA GLU A 64 3.10 20.19 -1.30
C GLU A 64 2.17 21.32 -1.76
N LYS A 65 0.87 21.06 -1.93
CA LYS A 65 -0.12 22.06 -2.37
C LYS A 65 -0.29 23.23 -1.40
N SER A 66 -0.22 22.96 -0.09
CA SER A 66 -0.33 24.01 0.94
C SER A 66 0.88 24.96 0.96
N LYS A 67 2.05 24.52 0.46
CA LYS A 67 3.25 25.36 0.31
C LYS A 67 3.23 26.21 -0.95
N THR A 68 2.52 25.80 -2.01
CA THR A 68 2.45 26.56 -3.28
C THR A 68 1.41 27.69 -3.24
N ASN A 69 0.51 27.69 -2.27
CA ASN A 69 -0.59 28.66 -2.15
C ASN A 69 -0.30 29.79 -1.13
N LYS A 70 0.95 29.97 -0.74
CA LYS A 70 1.42 31.01 0.17
C LYS A 70 2.58 31.76 -0.46
#